data_AF-A0A4R3YMG3-F1
#
_entry.id   AF-A0A4R3YMG3-F1
#
_cell.length_a   1.000
_cell.length_b   1.000
_cell.length_c   1.000
_cell.angle_alpha   90.00
_cell.angle_beta   90.00
_cell.angle_gamma   90.00
#
_symmetry.space_group_name_H-M   'P 1'
#
loop_
_entity.id
_entity.type
_entity.pdbx_description
1 polymer ?
#
loop_
_entity_poly.entity_id
_entity_poly.type
_entity_poly.pdbx_seq_one_letter_code
_entity_poly.pdbx_strand_id
1 'polypeptide(L)'
;MPSAIQRSLPFVVVLIAAHMAGNVYATTPTTSQVVAEFDKAVSAGLPQVLQLPPESHLPHELRTDTQQHRGPDAQTESLDLIVQSRMRSAVIFPDDTVATLYDATWNGTPVVITRIGERLDITSHDAEAIDVTGFVADRDRIDHHGVPVSSAPVDTGPNARRADAHAGLAVNEPAAPIMENASPYIPGIDFWIFVHDDALATGIQRIHSEYVAWWIADLQRNVITDRDLRVWYRTTIPTVTDFNYADRPSLITEWQNTARAYFLEREVPRHPQSKYLLLTRHLISHTVEGRAQQGGDAGLASLRGDALVIAHEFGHMLGATHEDSEVRGCGLWACHTTMDSGSFGSFFRAATFDYSPGNKANIRASLP
;
A
#
# COMPACT_ATOMS: atom_id res chain seq x y z
N MET A 1 -78.62 -20.31 32.49
CA MET A 1 -78.15 -19.06 31.85
C MET A 1 -77.63 -18.16 32.97
N PRO A 2 -76.42 -17.54 32.92
CA PRO A 2 -75.59 -17.21 31.76
C PRO A 2 -74.10 -17.67 31.84
N SER A 3 -73.43 -17.45 30.68
CA SER A 3 -72.00 -17.22 30.38
C SER A 3 -70.89 -18.19 30.81
N ALA A 4 -70.28 -18.83 29.81
CA ALA A 4 -68.84 -19.11 29.79
C ALA A 4 -68.26 -18.59 28.47
N ILE A 5 -67.29 -17.68 28.56
CA ILE A 5 -66.58 -17.05 27.46
C ILE A 5 -65.49 -18.01 26.97
N GLN A 6 -65.56 -18.40 25.70
CA GLN A 6 -64.55 -19.22 25.03
C GLN A 6 -63.55 -18.31 24.33
N ARG A 7 -62.33 -18.17 24.89
CA ARG A 7 -61.20 -17.49 24.24
C ARG A 7 -60.40 -18.51 23.42
N SER A 8 -60.38 -18.33 22.11
CA SER A 8 -59.50 -19.04 21.17
C SER A 8 -58.09 -18.40 21.20
N LEU A 9 -57.06 -19.21 21.46
CA LEU A 9 -55.66 -18.86 21.21
C LEU A 9 -55.29 -19.21 19.75
N PRO A 10 -54.53 -18.38 19.03
CA PRO A 10 -53.99 -18.75 17.73
C PRO A 10 -52.79 -19.71 17.90
N PHE A 11 -52.83 -20.83 17.20
CA PHE A 11 -51.69 -21.72 16.99
C PHE A 11 -50.65 -20.99 16.11
N VAL A 12 -49.49 -20.67 16.68
CA VAL A 12 -48.31 -20.29 15.91
C VAL A 12 -47.64 -21.58 15.44
N VAL A 13 -47.74 -21.88 14.14
CA VAL A 13 -46.96 -22.94 13.51
C VAL A 13 -45.55 -22.39 13.29
N VAL A 14 -44.61 -22.81 14.14
CA VAL A 14 -43.18 -22.60 13.88
C VAL A 14 -42.73 -23.68 12.89
N LEU A 15 -42.52 -23.28 11.64
CA LEU A 15 -41.84 -24.09 10.63
C LEU A 15 -40.34 -24.11 10.95
N ILE A 16 -39.89 -25.17 11.63
CA ILE A 16 -38.46 -25.48 11.75
C ILE A 16 -38.05 -26.13 10.44
N ALA A 17 -37.46 -25.35 9.53
CA ALA A 17 -36.78 -25.88 8.36
C ALA A 17 -35.47 -26.53 8.81
N ALA A 18 -35.48 -27.85 8.97
CA ALA A 18 -34.26 -28.63 9.16
C ALA A 18 -33.40 -28.53 7.89
N HIS A 19 -32.33 -27.73 7.94
CA HIS A 19 -31.27 -27.79 6.94
C HIS A 19 -30.52 -29.10 7.13
N MET A 20 -30.77 -30.06 6.24
CA MET A 20 -29.95 -31.25 6.08
C MET A 20 -28.60 -30.79 5.51
N ALA A 21 -27.62 -30.61 6.39
CA ALA A 21 -26.23 -30.36 6.01
C ALA A 21 -25.65 -31.63 5.39
N GLY A 22 -25.68 -31.72 4.06
CA GLY A 22 -24.77 -32.59 3.34
C GLY A 22 -23.37 -32.00 3.48
N ASN A 23 -22.46 -32.74 4.13
CA ASN A 23 -21.02 -32.46 4.10
C ASN A 23 -20.51 -32.69 2.66
N VAL A 24 -20.75 -31.72 1.80
CA VAL A 24 -19.92 -31.51 0.62
C VAL A 24 -18.66 -30.86 1.19
N TYR A 25 -17.51 -31.54 1.09
CA TYR A 25 -16.22 -30.90 1.30
C TYR A 25 -16.16 -29.75 0.28
N ALA A 26 -16.48 -28.53 0.72
CA ALA A 26 -16.37 -27.36 -0.12
C ALA A 26 -14.89 -27.26 -0.52
N THR A 27 -14.61 -27.43 -1.81
CA THR A 27 -13.26 -27.27 -2.34
C THR A 27 -12.79 -25.85 -2.04
N THR A 28 -11.60 -25.72 -1.46
CA THR A 28 -10.95 -24.43 -1.22
C THR A 28 -10.99 -23.60 -2.51
N PRO A 29 -11.47 -22.34 -2.47
CA PRO A 29 -11.53 -21.54 -3.67
C PRO A 29 -10.13 -21.31 -4.25
N THR A 30 -10.00 -21.47 -5.56
CA THR A 30 -8.79 -21.12 -6.32
C THR A 30 -8.57 -19.60 -6.31
N THR A 31 -7.36 -19.15 -6.59
CA THR A 31 -7.03 -17.73 -6.76
C THR A 31 -7.91 -17.05 -7.81
N SER A 32 -8.17 -17.70 -8.96
CA SER A 32 -9.08 -17.19 -9.99
C SER A 32 -10.50 -16.98 -9.46
N GLN A 33 -10.99 -17.91 -8.63
CA GLN A 33 -12.30 -17.77 -7.99
C GLN A 33 -12.33 -16.62 -6.99
N VAL A 34 -11.25 -16.40 -6.22
CA VAL A 34 -11.15 -15.25 -5.30
C VAL A 34 -11.20 -13.93 -6.05
N VAL A 35 -10.41 -13.79 -7.13
CA VAL A 35 -10.40 -12.57 -7.95
C VAL A 35 -11.77 -12.34 -8.59
N ALA A 36 -12.39 -13.38 -9.14
CA ALA A 36 -13.70 -13.28 -9.78
C ALA A 36 -14.83 -12.93 -8.79
N GLU A 37 -14.85 -13.53 -7.60
CA GLU A 37 -15.83 -13.20 -6.55
C GLU A 37 -15.61 -11.79 -6.01
N PHE A 38 -14.35 -11.33 -5.89
CA PHE A 38 -14.06 -9.94 -5.56
C PHE A 38 -14.63 -8.96 -6.60
N ASP A 39 -14.36 -9.18 -7.89
CA ASP A 39 -14.84 -8.32 -8.97
C ASP A 39 -16.38 -8.29 -9.02
N LYS A 40 -17.01 -9.46 -8.84
CA LYS A 40 -18.46 -9.60 -8.72
C LYS A 40 -19.01 -8.84 -7.52
N ALA A 41 -18.39 -8.95 -6.34
CA ALA A 41 -18.80 -8.23 -5.15
C ALA A 41 -18.71 -6.70 -5.35
N VAL A 42 -17.59 -6.19 -5.87
CA VAL A 42 -17.43 -4.76 -6.18
C VAL A 42 -18.52 -4.29 -7.15
N SER A 43 -18.82 -5.08 -8.20
CA SER A 43 -19.86 -4.73 -9.18
C SER A 43 -21.28 -4.71 -8.59
N ALA A 44 -21.52 -5.46 -7.52
CA ALA A 44 -22.80 -5.47 -6.80
C ALA A 44 -22.98 -4.26 -5.86
N GLY A 45 -21.95 -3.42 -5.71
CA GLY A 45 -21.92 -2.26 -4.82
C GLY A 45 -21.34 -2.59 -3.45
N LEU A 46 -20.68 -1.62 -2.82
CA LEU A 46 -20.01 -1.78 -1.52
C LEU A 46 -20.86 -1.19 -0.37
N PRO A 47 -20.77 -1.72 0.87
CA PRO A 47 -19.82 -2.76 1.32
C PRO A 47 -20.23 -4.20 0.97
N GLN A 48 -19.26 -5.12 0.94
CA GLN A 48 -19.47 -6.55 0.69
C GLN A 48 -18.60 -7.43 1.57
N VAL A 49 -19.07 -8.64 1.88
CA VAL A 49 -18.32 -9.65 2.62
C VAL A 49 -17.89 -10.75 1.66
N LEU A 50 -16.59 -11.05 1.65
CA LEU A 50 -15.97 -12.08 0.85
C LEU A 50 -15.37 -13.14 1.77
N GLN A 51 -15.55 -14.41 1.38
CA GLN A 51 -14.90 -15.53 2.02
C GLN A 51 -13.60 -15.84 1.29
N LEU A 52 -12.49 -15.83 2.02
CA LEU A 52 -11.18 -16.18 1.48
C LEU A 52 -10.81 -17.64 1.81
N PRO A 53 -9.92 -18.27 1.01
CA PRO A 53 -9.37 -19.59 1.31
C PRO A 53 -8.77 -19.64 2.73
N PRO A 54 -8.94 -20.73 3.51
CA PRO A 54 -8.30 -20.88 4.84
C PRO A 54 -6.79 -20.60 4.86
N GLU A 55 -6.09 -20.94 3.78
CA GLU A 55 -4.64 -20.79 3.61
C GLU A 55 -4.20 -19.33 3.44
N SER A 56 -5.14 -18.41 3.20
CA SER A 56 -4.84 -16.99 3.02
C SER A 56 -4.38 -16.27 4.30
N HIS A 57 -4.63 -16.85 5.47
CA HIS A 57 -4.41 -16.21 6.78
C HIS A 57 -3.06 -16.44 7.46
N LEU A 58 -2.07 -17.05 6.80
CA LEU A 58 -0.84 -17.44 7.48
C LEU A 58 -0.02 -16.20 7.93
N PRO A 59 0.03 -15.90 9.25
CA PRO A 59 0.83 -14.79 9.77
C PRO A 59 2.32 -15.08 9.61
N HIS A 60 3.14 -14.03 9.60
CA HIS A 60 4.60 -14.12 9.49
C HIS A 60 5.23 -15.06 10.55
N GLU A 61 4.69 -15.13 11.77
CA GLU A 61 5.28 -15.87 12.90
C GLU A 61 5.04 -17.39 12.91
N LEU A 62 4.08 -17.92 12.15
CA LEU A 62 3.84 -19.38 12.07
C LEU A 62 4.70 -20.07 10.99
N ARG A 63 5.70 -19.37 10.44
CA ARG A 63 6.46 -19.77 9.26
C ARG A 63 7.75 -20.56 9.53
N THR A 64 8.14 -20.81 10.78
CA THR A 64 9.27 -21.71 11.10
C THR A 64 8.77 -23.05 11.67
N ASP A 65 8.96 -24.12 10.88
CA ASP A 65 8.99 -25.54 11.29
C ASP A 65 7.72 -26.28 11.75
N THR A 66 6.50 -25.75 11.62
CA THR A 66 5.29 -26.51 12.00
C THR A 66 4.20 -26.58 10.93
N GLN A 67 4.57 -26.86 9.67
CA GLN A 67 3.58 -27.38 8.70
C GLN A 67 3.24 -28.88 8.87
N GLN A 68 3.82 -29.60 9.83
CA GLN A 68 3.58 -31.04 9.96
C GLN A 68 2.54 -31.48 11.00
N HIS A 69 2.03 -30.65 11.92
CA HIS A 69 1.16 -31.13 13.01
C HIS A 69 0.01 -30.17 13.36
N ARG A 70 -0.91 -29.88 12.43
CA ARG A 70 -2.28 -29.47 12.81
C ARG A 70 -3.26 -30.58 12.45
N GLY A 71 -3.88 -31.16 13.48
CA GLY A 71 -4.95 -32.13 13.35
C GLY A 71 -6.25 -31.50 12.80
N PRO A 72 -7.24 -32.33 12.42
CA PRO A 72 -8.41 -31.92 11.65
C PRO A 72 -9.47 -31.08 12.39
N ASP A 73 -9.20 -30.65 13.63
CA ASP A 73 -10.19 -29.96 14.51
C ASP A 73 -9.92 -28.45 14.70
N ALA A 74 -9.10 -27.81 13.86
CA ALA A 74 -9.03 -26.35 13.82
C ALA A 74 -10.33 -25.83 13.19
N GLN A 75 -11.29 -25.42 14.03
CA GLN A 75 -12.52 -24.77 13.60
C GLN A 75 -12.19 -23.65 12.63
N THR A 76 -12.82 -23.70 11.45
CA THR A 76 -12.78 -22.69 10.41
C THR A 76 -13.41 -21.41 10.97
N GLU A 77 -12.61 -20.58 11.64
CA GLU A 77 -13.02 -19.20 11.89
C GLU A 77 -13.32 -18.56 10.53
N SER A 78 -14.50 -17.98 10.40
CA SER A 78 -14.93 -17.30 9.17
C SER A 78 -13.92 -16.19 8.87
N LEU A 79 -13.25 -16.29 7.72
CA LEU A 79 -12.19 -15.37 7.31
C LEU A 79 -12.82 -14.23 6.51
N ASP A 80 -13.60 -13.42 7.21
CA ASP A 80 -14.43 -12.40 6.59
C ASP A 80 -13.55 -11.23 6.15
N LEU A 81 -13.36 -11.14 4.83
CA LEU A 81 -12.86 -9.93 4.18
C LEU A 81 -14.04 -9.02 3.89
N ILE A 82 -14.15 -7.92 4.61
CA ILE A 82 -15.20 -6.92 4.44
C ILE A 82 -14.64 -5.78 3.59
N VAL A 83 -15.01 -5.73 2.32
CA VAL A 83 -14.64 -4.63 1.41
C VAL A 83 -15.61 -3.48 1.65
N GLN A 84 -15.12 -2.36 2.15
CA GLN A 84 -15.95 -1.28 2.67
C GLN A 84 -16.26 -0.22 1.62
N SER A 85 -15.23 0.28 0.94
CA SER A 85 -15.37 1.37 -0.02
C SER A 85 -14.23 1.39 -1.03
N ARG A 86 -14.47 2.00 -2.20
CA ARG A 86 -13.43 2.31 -3.16
C ARG A 86 -12.70 3.57 -2.71
N MET A 87 -11.37 3.52 -2.68
CA MET A 87 -10.53 4.67 -2.36
C MET A 87 -10.56 5.70 -3.50
N ARG A 88 -10.39 6.98 -3.17
CA ARG A 88 -10.30 8.09 -4.15
C ARG A 88 -8.88 8.19 -4.72
N SER A 89 -8.27 7.05 -4.98
CA SER A 89 -6.89 6.95 -5.41
C SER A 89 -6.76 6.07 -6.65
N ALA A 90 -5.75 6.39 -7.46
CA ALA A 90 -5.37 5.58 -8.61
C ALA A 90 -3.87 5.36 -8.59
N VAL A 91 -3.44 4.16 -8.96
CA VAL A 91 -2.02 3.83 -9.10
C VAL A 91 -1.78 3.40 -10.54
N ILE A 92 -0.85 4.06 -11.21
CA ILE A 92 -0.54 3.84 -12.60
C ILE A 92 0.84 3.19 -12.68
N PHE A 93 0.89 1.97 -13.20
CA PHE A 93 2.12 1.20 -13.36
C PHE A 93 2.86 1.60 -14.65
N PRO A 94 4.13 1.18 -14.85
CA PRO A 94 4.91 1.60 -16.01
C PRO A 94 4.36 1.15 -17.37
N ASP A 95 3.48 0.15 -17.39
CA ASP A 95 2.75 -0.35 -18.56
C ASP A 95 1.39 0.35 -18.75
N ASP A 96 1.17 1.45 -18.03
CA ASP A 96 -0.08 2.21 -17.93
C ASP A 96 -1.27 1.41 -17.36
N THR A 97 -1.04 0.22 -16.81
CA THR A 97 -2.07 -0.49 -16.08
C THR A 97 -2.46 0.32 -14.85
N VAL A 98 -3.75 0.59 -14.72
CA VAL A 98 -4.32 1.32 -13.58
C VAL A 98 -4.81 0.32 -12.53
N ALA A 99 -4.25 0.41 -11.32
CA ALA A 99 -4.77 -0.28 -10.16
C ALA A 99 -5.76 0.59 -9.39
N THR A 100 -6.79 -0.05 -8.85
CA THR A 100 -7.77 0.57 -7.94
C THR A 100 -7.56 0.05 -6.53
N LEU A 101 -7.62 0.95 -5.56
CA LEU A 101 -7.50 0.61 -4.15
C LEU A 101 -8.87 0.60 -3.46
N TYR A 102 -8.99 -0.27 -2.46
CA TYR A 102 -10.20 -0.39 -1.64
C TYR A 102 -9.84 -0.40 -0.17
N ASP A 103 -10.70 0.27 0.60
CA ASP A 103 -10.71 0.20 2.05
C ASP A 103 -11.44 -1.08 2.47
N ALA A 104 -10.84 -1.84 3.38
CA ALA A 104 -11.38 -3.11 3.82
C ALA A 104 -10.93 -3.44 5.24
N THR A 105 -11.64 -4.38 5.86
CA THR A 105 -11.17 -5.08 7.05
C THR A 105 -11.09 -6.57 6.78
N TRP A 106 -10.14 -7.22 7.42
CA TRP A 106 -9.97 -8.66 7.34
C TRP A 106 -9.85 -9.22 8.74
N ASN A 107 -10.86 -9.98 9.17
CA ASN A 107 -11.01 -10.40 10.58
C ASN A 107 -10.97 -9.22 11.57
N GLY A 108 -11.55 -8.09 11.16
CA GLY A 108 -11.54 -6.85 11.95
C GLY A 108 -10.23 -6.04 11.86
N THR A 109 -9.15 -6.58 11.32
CA THR A 109 -7.91 -5.84 11.07
C THR A 109 -8.06 -4.96 9.83
N PRO A 110 -7.75 -3.65 9.89
CA PRO A 110 -7.74 -2.82 8.69
C PRO A 110 -6.74 -3.33 7.66
N VAL A 111 -7.18 -3.43 6.41
CA VAL A 111 -6.33 -3.83 5.27
C VAL A 111 -6.55 -2.88 4.10
N VAL A 112 -5.67 -2.94 3.12
CA VAL A 112 -5.79 -2.22 1.85
C VAL A 112 -5.76 -3.24 0.74
N ILE A 113 -6.77 -3.21 -0.12
CA ILE A 113 -6.82 -4.10 -1.27
C ILE A 113 -6.38 -3.32 -2.51
N THR A 114 -5.40 -3.85 -3.24
CA THR A 114 -4.98 -3.34 -4.54
C THR A 114 -5.44 -4.30 -5.63
N ARG A 115 -6.35 -3.85 -6.49
CA ARG A 115 -6.84 -4.60 -7.65
C ARG A 115 -6.16 -4.10 -8.92
N ILE A 116 -5.42 -4.97 -9.60
CA ILE A 116 -4.68 -4.65 -10.84
C ILE A 116 -4.75 -5.79 -11.86
N GLY A 117 -5.29 -5.56 -13.06
CA GLY A 117 -5.29 -6.54 -14.14
C GLY A 117 -5.96 -7.87 -13.75
N GLU A 118 -5.18 -8.93 -13.50
CA GLU A 118 -5.62 -10.24 -13.01
C GLU A 118 -5.23 -10.52 -11.55
N ARG A 119 -4.63 -9.54 -10.88
CA ARG A 119 -4.09 -9.65 -9.52
C ARG A 119 -4.92 -8.86 -8.52
N LEU A 120 -4.96 -9.39 -7.30
CA LEU A 120 -5.52 -8.81 -6.10
C LEU A 120 -4.49 -8.96 -4.98
N ASP A 121 -3.97 -7.86 -4.47
CA ASP A 121 -3.09 -7.86 -3.29
C ASP A 121 -3.86 -7.31 -2.09
N ILE A 122 -3.77 -8.00 -0.95
CA ILE A 122 -4.32 -7.55 0.33
C ILE A 122 -3.13 -7.22 1.23
N THR A 123 -2.92 -5.93 1.47
CA THR A 123 -1.86 -5.42 2.34
C THR A 123 -2.42 -5.17 3.73
N SER A 124 -1.81 -5.80 4.72
CA SER A 124 -2.00 -5.51 6.15
C SER A 124 -0.68 -5.08 6.76
N HIS A 125 -0.73 -4.43 7.91
CA HIS A 125 0.47 -4.14 8.69
C HIS A 125 0.13 -4.21 10.18
N ASP A 126 1.14 -4.52 10.97
CA ASP A 126 1.10 -4.38 12.43
C ASP A 126 2.22 -3.44 12.89
N ALA A 127 2.64 -3.55 14.14
CA ALA A 127 3.71 -2.71 14.67
C ALA A 127 5.09 -3.08 14.10
N GLU A 128 5.29 -4.30 13.58
CA GLU A 128 6.59 -4.88 13.30
C GLU A 128 6.82 -5.15 11.81
N ALA A 129 5.76 -5.34 11.03
CA ALA A 129 5.87 -5.67 9.61
C ALA A 129 4.68 -5.22 8.76
N ILE A 130 4.93 -5.18 7.45
CA ILE A 130 3.90 -5.22 6.42
C ILE A 130 3.81 -6.65 5.90
N ASP A 131 2.58 -7.16 5.80
CA ASP A 131 2.25 -8.45 5.20
C ASP A 131 1.36 -8.24 3.98
N VAL A 132 1.64 -9.00 2.92
CA VAL A 132 0.87 -8.98 1.69
C VAL A 132 0.45 -10.40 1.34
N THR A 133 -0.85 -10.57 1.13
CA THR A 133 -1.45 -11.78 0.56
C THR A 133 -1.95 -11.49 -0.85
N GLY A 134 -1.34 -12.11 -1.84
CA GLY A 134 -1.61 -11.90 -3.27
C GLY A 134 -2.33 -13.07 -3.92
N PHE A 135 -3.38 -12.76 -4.66
CA PHE A 135 -4.11 -13.69 -5.53
C PHE A 135 -3.90 -13.24 -6.97
N VAL A 136 -3.43 -14.14 -7.83
CA VAL A 136 -3.29 -13.90 -9.27
C VAL A 136 -4.16 -14.90 -9.98
N ALA A 137 -5.05 -14.44 -10.86
CA ALA A 137 -5.82 -15.35 -11.69
C ALA A 137 -4.88 -16.29 -12.47
N ASP A 138 -5.32 -17.53 -12.60
CA ASP A 138 -4.65 -18.61 -13.33
C ASP A 138 -3.31 -19.05 -12.71
N ARG A 139 -3.07 -18.70 -11.44
CA ARG A 139 -2.00 -19.29 -10.63
C ARG A 139 -2.58 -20.08 -9.47
N ASP A 140 -2.19 -21.35 -9.35
CA ASP A 140 -2.69 -22.22 -8.27
C ASP A 140 -2.17 -21.87 -6.87
N ARG A 141 -1.27 -20.88 -6.74
CA ARG A 141 -0.61 -20.52 -5.49
C ARG A 141 -0.97 -19.11 -5.04
N ILE A 142 -1.27 -18.97 -3.74
CA ILE A 142 -1.36 -17.68 -3.05
C ILE A 142 0.07 -17.17 -2.83
N ASP A 143 0.34 -15.95 -3.28
CA ASP A 143 1.62 -15.29 -3.03
C ASP A 143 1.58 -14.68 -1.62
N HIS A 144 2.64 -14.90 -0.83
CA HIS A 144 2.81 -14.22 0.45
C HIS A 144 4.20 -13.60 0.50
N HIS A 145 4.25 -12.30 0.79
CA HIS A 145 5.48 -11.55 0.95
C HIS A 145 5.25 -10.39 1.93
N GLY A 146 6.33 -9.71 2.30
CA GLY A 146 6.28 -8.67 3.30
C GLY A 146 7.66 -8.12 3.58
N VAL A 147 7.70 -7.05 4.36
CA VAL A 147 8.93 -6.38 4.78
C VAL A 147 8.79 -6.02 6.27
N PRO A 148 9.80 -6.35 7.11
CA PRO A 148 9.82 -5.87 8.48
C PRO A 148 10.02 -4.35 8.49
N VAL A 149 9.45 -3.67 9.50
CA VAL A 149 9.66 -2.23 9.72
C VAL A 149 11.16 -1.90 9.76
N SER A 150 11.96 -2.76 10.40
CA SER A 150 13.41 -2.61 10.45
C SER A 150 14.10 -3.67 9.59
N SER A 151 14.59 -3.26 8.43
CA SER A 151 15.57 -4.05 7.69
C SER A 151 16.98 -3.63 8.12
N ALA A 152 17.76 -4.53 8.71
CA ALA A 152 19.14 -4.22 9.06
C ALA A 152 19.92 -3.92 7.77
N PRO A 153 20.77 -2.88 7.72
CA PRO A 153 21.62 -2.64 6.56
C PRO A 153 22.52 -3.87 6.34
N VAL A 154 22.29 -4.61 5.26
CA VAL A 154 23.23 -5.65 4.81
C VAL A 154 24.43 -4.93 4.22
N ASP A 155 25.46 -4.76 5.04
CA ASP A 155 26.74 -4.16 4.66
C ASP A 155 27.35 -4.94 3.49
N THR A 156 27.38 -4.30 2.33
CA THR A 156 28.01 -4.81 1.11
C THR A 156 28.67 -3.67 0.33
N GLY A 157 29.46 -2.83 1.01
CA GLY A 157 30.49 -1.97 0.41
C GLY A 157 30.04 -0.93 -0.64
N PRO A 158 30.95 -0.04 -1.06
CA PRO A 158 30.65 0.98 -2.05
C PRO A 158 30.79 0.39 -3.46
N ASN A 159 29.70 0.34 -4.22
CA ASN A 159 29.77 0.15 -5.67
C ASN A 159 28.71 1.01 -6.37
N ALA A 160 29.00 2.31 -6.49
CA ALA A 160 28.59 3.05 -7.68
C ALA A 160 29.50 2.58 -8.83
N ARG A 161 29.12 1.52 -9.54
CA ARG A 161 29.77 1.13 -10.79
C ARG A 161 28.79 1.37 -11.94
N ARG A 162 29.25 2.23 -12.86
CA ARG A 162 28.83 2.44 -14.26
C ARG A 162 27.52 1.76 -14.66
N ALA A 163 26.48 2.58 -14.86
CA ALA A 163 25.39 2.24 -15.75
C ALA A 163 25.97 1.99 -17.15
N ASP A 164 25.91 0.74 -17.61
CA ASP A 164 26.10 0.43 -19.02
C ASP A 164 24.86 0.93 -19.77
N ALA A 165 25.11 1.83 -20.72
CA ALA A 165 24.08 2.48 -21.50
C ALA A 165 23.27 1.46 -22.32
N HIS A 166 22.03 1.22 -21.92
CA HIS A 166 21.04 0.57 -22.77
C HIS A 166 20.27 1.62 -23.55
N ALA A 167 20.49 1.63 -24.86
CA ALA A 167 19.80 2.49 -25.79
C ALA A 167 18.32 2.09 -25.92
N GLY A 168 17.45 3.02 -25.53
CA GLY A 168 16.23 3.42 -26.24
C GLY A 168 15.06 2.44 -26.33
N LEU A 169 13.93 2.86 -25.75
CA LEU A 169 12.60 2.76 -26.38
C LEU A 169 11.76 3.95 -25.90
N ALA A 170 11.42 4.86 -26.81
CA ALA A 170 10.50 5.96 -26.53
C ALA A 170 9.08 5.38 -26.49
N VAL A 171 8.50 5.27 -25.31
CA VAL A 171 7.08 4.97 -25.13
C VAL A 171 6.33 6.31 -25.23
N ASN A 172 5.44 6.41 -26.21
CA ASN A 172 4.48 7.51 -26.28
C ASN A 172 3.47 7.32 -25.16
N GLU A 173 3.51 8.19 -24.15
CA GLU A 173 2.58 8.12 -23.04
C GLU A 173 1.22 8.74 -23.41
N PRO A 174 0.10 8.06 -23.12
CA PRO A 174 -1.23 8.63 -23.29
C PRO A 174 -1.54 9.65 -22.19
N ALA A 175 -2.52 10.52 -22.48
CA ALA A 175 -3.03 11.51 -21.53
C ALA A 175 -3.55 10.84 -20.25
N ALA A 176 -3.41 11.53 -19.11
CA ALA A 176 -3.82 11.03 -17.80
C ALA A 176 -5.26 10.50 -17.80
N PRO A 177 -5.54 9.35 -17.15
CA PRO A 177 -6.87 8.78 -17.12
C PRO A 177 -7.85 9.77 -16.46
N ILE A 178 -8.98 9.99 -17.12
CA ILE A 178 -10.05 10.83 -16.61
C ILE A 178 -10.74 10.05 -15.49
N MET A 179 -10.57 10.50 -14.24
CA MET A 179 -11.40 10.01 -13.14
C MET A 179 -12.83 10.48 -13.39
N GLU A 180 -13.75 9.53 -13.59
CA GLU A 180 -15.15 9.77 -13.98
C GLU A 180 -15.96 10.60 -12.96
N ASN A 181 -15.39 10.90 -11.79
CA ASN A 181 -15.99 11.74 -10.74
C ASN A 181 -15.03 12.81 -10.19
N ALA A 182 -14.21 13.44 -11.03
CA ALA A 182 -13.39 14.58 -10.60
C ALA A 182 -14.29 15.69 -9.99
N SER A 183 -14.15 15.91 -8.68
CA SER A 183 -14.80 17.00 -7.97
C SER A 183 -14.36 18.33 -8.57
N PRO A 184 -15.28 19.23 -8.96
CA PRO A 184 -14.94 20.34 -9.85
C PRO A 184 -14.13 21.50 -9.23
N TYR A 185 -13.53 21.36 -8.04
CA TYR A 185 -12.82 22.51 -7.42
C TYR A 185 -11.60 22.23 -6.53
N ILE A 186 -11.20 20.99 -6.27
CA ILE A 186 -9.97 20.72 -5.49
C ILE A 186 -9.01 19.89 -6.35
N PRO A 187 -7.85 20.45 -6.77
CA PRO A 187 -6.88 19.67 -7.55
C PRO A 187 -6.38 18.49 -6.72
N GLY A 188 -6.32 17.33 -7.37
CA GLY A 188 -5.69 16.13 -6.81
C GLY A 188 -4.18 16.27 -6.67
N ILE A 189 -3.57 15.34 -5.94
CA ILE A 189 -2.13 15.31 -5.69
C ILE A 189 -1.51 14.15 -6.47
N ASP A 190 -0.43 14.43 -7.18
CA ASP A 190 0.33 13.41 -7.92
C ASP A 190 1.62 13.07 -7.20
N PHE A 191 1.84 11.79 -6.99
CA PHE A 191 3.09 11.24 -6.48
C PHE A 191 3.74 10.42 -7.58
N TRP A 192 4.83 10.92 -8.13
CA TRP A 192 5.60 10.21 -9.15
C TRP A 192 6.77 9.50 -8.49
N ILE A 193 6.82 8.19 -8.65
CA ILE A 193 7.89 7.33 -8.18
C ILE A 193 8.64 6.85 -9.41
N PHE A 194 9.80 7.45 -9.63
CA PHE A 194 10.76 7.01 -10.63
C PHE A 194 11.60 5.91 -10.00
N VAL A 195 11.38 4.66 -10.39
CA VAL A 195 12.13 3.53 -9.86
C VAL A 195 13.43 3.41 -10.63
N HIS A 196 14.53 3.62 -9.93
CA HIS A 196 15.87 3.58 -10.49
C HIS A 196 16.18 2.17 -11.02
N ASP A 197 17.01 2.09 -12.05
CA ASP A 197 17.27 0.85 -12.79
C ASP A 197 17.88 -0.25 -11.91
N ASP A 198 18.59 0.13 -10.84
CA ASP A 198 19.14 -0.79 -9.83
C ASP A 198 18.08 -1.46 -8.93
N ALA A 199 16.87 -0.90 -8.88
CA ALA A 199 15.75 -1.34 -8.03
C ALA A 199 14.71 -2.19 -8.77
N LEU A 200 14.81 -2.30 -10.11
CA LEU A 200 13.83 -3.02 -10.92
C LEU A 200 13.69 -4.50 -10.54
N ALA A 201 14.77 -5.12 -10.07
CA ALA A 201 14.76 -6.52 -9.63
C ALA A 201 13.83 -6.80 -8.44
N THR A 202 13.44 -5.78 -7.66
CA THR A 202 12.48 -5.93 -6.56
C THR A 202 11.06 -6.16 -7.09
N GLY A 203 10.73 -5.64 -8.27
CA GLY A 203 9.39 -5.65 -8.86
C GLY A 203 8.51 -4.51 -8.35
N ILE A 204 7.89 -3.78 -9.28
CA ILE A 204 7.09 -2.57 -8.98
C ILE A 204 5.85 -2.91 -8.15
N GLN A 205 5.19 -4.02 -8.45
CA GLN A 205 4.03 -4.50 -7.70
C GLN A 205 4.39 -4.80 -6.24
N ARG A 206 5.57 -5.40 -6.01
CA ARG A 206 6.08 -5.67 -4.68
C ARG A 206 6.36 -4.38 -3.92
N ILE A 207 7.11 -3.46 -4.53
CA ILE A 207 7.37 -2.11 -3.99
C ILE A 207 6.05 -1.43 -3.60
N HIS A 208 5.05 -1.47 -4.48
CA HIS A 208 3.76 -0.86 -4.21
C HIS A 208 3.06 -1.48 -2.99
N SER A 209 2.91 -2.80 -3.00
CA SER A 209 2.19 -3.54 -1.94
C SER A 209 2.88 -3.44 -0.58
N GLU A 210 4.21 -3.34 -0.54
CA GLU A 210 5.00 -3.30 0.69
C GLU A 210 5.17 -1.87 1.22
N TYR A 211 5.43 -0.86 0.38
CA TYR A 211 5.82 0.47 0.87
C TYR A 211 4.77 1.57 0.65
N VAL A 212 3.83 1.38 -0.27
CA VAL A 212 2.99 2.49 -0.78
C VAL A 212 1.50 2.29 -0.52
N ALA A 213 0.99 1.06 -0.62
CA ALA A 213 -0.43 0.78 -0.47
C ALA A 213 -0.99 1.22 0.89
N TRP A 214 -0.32 0.87 1.99
CA TRP A 214 -0.71 1.29 3.35
C TRP A 214 -0.65 2.82 3.50
N TRP A 215 0.34 3.47 2.90
CA TRP A 215 0.55 4.91 3.01
C TRP A 215 -0.52 5.71 2.25
N ILE A 216 -0.90 5.27 1.05
CA ILE A 216 -2.04 5.86 0.33
C ILE A 216 -3.30 5.79 1.21
N ALA A 217 -3.50 4.65 1.87
CA ALA A 217 -4.66 4.47 2.74
C ALA A 217 -4.61 5.38 3.98
N ASP A 218 -3.46 5.53 4.66
CA ASP A 218 -3.34 6.50 5.76
C ASP A 218 -3.61 7.92 5.27
N LEU A 219 -3.06 8.32 4.12
CA LEU A 219 -3.33 9.62 3.53
C LEU A 219 -4.83 9.83 3.33
N GLN A 220 -5.54 8.89 2.69
CA GLN A 220 -6.96 9.08 2.37
C GLN A 220 -7.91 8.93 3.56
N ARG A 221 -7.56 8.10 4.54
CA ARG A 221 -8.37 7.91 5.75
C ARG A 221 -8.17 9.06 6.73
N ASN A 222 -6.92 9.51 6.90
CA ASN A 222 -6.51 10.25 8.09
C ASN A 222 -5.82 11.58 7.83
N VAL A 223 -5.45 11.91 6.58
CA VAL A 223 -4.64 13.12 6.29
C VAL A 223 -5.32 14.02 5.26
N ILE A 224 -5.47 13.54 4.03
CA ILE A 224 -5.95 14.24 2.84
C ILE A 224 -7.25 13.54 2.38
N THR A 225 -8.33 13.80 3.10
CA THR A 225 -9.61 13.07 2.95
C THR A 225 -10.50 13.62 1.84
N ASP A 226 -10.20 14.81 1.31
CA ASP A 226 -11.04 15.56 0.38
C ASP A 226 -10.48 15.62 -1.06
N ARG A 227 -9.24 15.15 -1.28
CA ARG A 227 -8.55 15.20 -2.59
C ARG A 227 -8.35 13.82 -3.19
N ASP A 228 -8.32 13.78 -4.52
CA ASP A 228 -7.94 12.57 -5.24
C ASP A 228 -6.40 12.43 -5.22
N LEU A 229 -5.92 11.20 -5.03
CA LEU A 229 -4.49 10.90 -5.02
C LEU A 229 -4.13 10.03 -6.23
N ARG A 230 -3.09 10.39 -6.97
CA ARG A 230 -2.58 9.55 -8.07
C ARG A 230 -1.12 9.21 -7.82
N VAL A 231 -0.79 7.93 -7.85
CA VAL A 231 0.59 7.46 -7.78
C VAL A 231 1.01 6.94 -9.13
N TRP A 232 2.14 7.42 -9.65
CA TRP A 232 2.66 7.08 -10.96
C TRP A 232 4.01 6.39 -10.81
N TYR A 233 4.13 5.15 -11.27
CA TYR A 233 5.41 4.47 -11.36
C TYR A 233 6.01 4.64 -12.73
N ARG A 234 7.30 5.00 -12.80
CA ARG A 234 8.05 5.14 -14.04
C ARG A 234 9.38 4.41 -13.93
N THR A 235 9.79 3.74 -15.01
CA THR A 235 10.98 2.87 -15.06
C THR A 235 11.69 3.02 -16.40
N THR A 236 12.99 2.77 -16.44
CA THR A 236 13.77 2.65 -17.70
C THR A 236 13.65 3.89 -18.59
N ILE A 237 13.75 5.08 -17.99
CA ILE A 237 13.79 6.36 -18.68
C ILE A 237 15.24 6.86 -18.65
N PRO A 238 15.93 6.90 -19.81
CA PRO A 238 17.30 7.40 -19.88
C PRO A 238 17.44 8.78 -19.26
N THR A 239 18.54 9.00 -18.55
CA THR A 239 18.89 10.18 -17.74
C THR A 239 18.04 10.43 -16.49
N VAL A 240 16.89 9.75 -16.35
CA VAL A 240 15.95 9.95 -15.23
C VAL A 240 16.00 8.77 -14.26
N THR A 241 15.79 7.53 -14.72
CA THR A 241 15.81 6.33 -13.85
C THR A 241 17.19 5.69 -13.76
N ASP A 242 18.17 6.14 -14.54
CA ASP A 242 19.60 5.85 -14.37
C ASP A 242 20.36 7.06 -13.77
N PHE A 243 19.61 8.01 -13.18
CA PHE A 243 20.17 9.23 -12.58
C PHE A 243 21.22 8.87 -11.52
N ASN A 244 22.42 9.44 -11.65
CA ASN A 244 23.48 9.23 -10.67
C ASN A 244 23.11 9.85 -9.32
N TYR A 245 22.69 9.02 -8.37
CA TYR A 245 22.22 9.45 -7.05
C TYR A 245 23.30 9.42 -5.95
N ALA A 246 24.58 9.33 -6.30
CA ALA A 246 25.67 9.39 -5.31
C ALA A 246 25.62 10.69 -4.50
N ASP A 247 25.76 10.59 -3.18
CA ASP A 247 25.61 11.72 -2.27
C ASP A 247 26.56 12.88 -2.60
N ARG A 248 25.96 14.07 -2.74
CA ARG A 248 26.62 15.35 -2.98
C ARG A 248 25.69 16.50 -2.56
N PRO A 249 26.23 17.69 -2.22
CA PRO A 249 25.41 18.82 -1.76
C PRO A 249 24.30 19.24 -2.73
N SER A 250 24.55 19.11 -4.04
CA SER A 250 23.62 19.50 -5.10
C SER A 250 22.59 18.41 -5.47
N LEU A 251 22.65 17.22 -4.85
CA LEU A 251 21.91 16.03 -5.29
C LEU A 251 20.40 16.28 -5.47
N ILE A 252 19.76 16.88 -4.46
CA ILE A 252 18.30 17.12 -4.47
C ILE A 252 17.92 18.12 -5.56
N THR A 253 18.69 19.20 -5.70
CA THR A 253 18.45 20.21 -6.73
C THR A 253 18.67 19.65 -8.13
N GLU A 254 19.71 18.83 -8.32
CA GLU A 254 19.95 18.14 -9.59
C GLU A 254 18.82 17.17 -9.92
N TRP A 255 18.39 16.35 -8.96
CA TRP A 255 17.25 15.45 -9.15
C TRP A 255 15.97 16.21 -9.49
N GLN A 256 15.66 17.27 -8.74
CA GLN A 256 14.50 18.13 -9.00
C GLN A 256 14.51 18.68 -10.42
N ASN A 257 15.67 19.14 -10.90
CA ASN A 257 15.81 19.66 -12.25
C ASN A 257 15.64 18.56 -13.30
N THR A 258 16.22 17.37 -13.10
CA THR A 258 16.05 16.21 -13.98
C THR A 258 14.57 15.80 -14.08
N ALA A 259 13.89 15.63 -12.94
CA ALA A 259 12.49 15.26 -12.91
C ALA A 259 11.62 16.32 -13.61
N ARG A 260 11.86 17.62 -13.35
CA ARG A 260 11.10 18.70 -14.02
C ARG A 260 11.36 18.77 -15.52
N ALA A 261 12.60 18.54 -15.96
CA ALA A 261 12.94 18.50 -17.38
C ALA A 261 12.18 17.39 -18.11
N TYR A 262 12.04 16.21 -17.49
CA TYR A 262 11.23 15.12 -18.04
C TYR A 262 9.78 15.54 -18.37
N PHE A 263 9.10 16.24 -17.47
CA PHE A 263 7.72 16.72 -17.72
C PHE A 263 7.66 17.76 -18.83
N LEU A 264 8.65 18.66 -18.90
CA LEU A 264 8.73 19.67 -19.95
C LEU A 264 8.97 19.03 -21.32
N GLU A 265 9.88 18.06 -21.42
CA GLU A 265 10.25 17.41 -22.67
C GLU A 265 9.18 16.46 -23.20
N ARG A 266 8.41 15.82 -22.31
CA ARG A 266 7.33 14.90 -22.68
C ARG A 266 5.96 15.57 -22.81
N GLU A 267 5.90 16.89 -22.64
CA GLU A 267 4.66 17.68 -22.64
C GLU A 267 3.60 17.14 -21.65
N VAL A 268 4.04 16.48 -20.58
CA VAL A 268 3.15 15.95 -19.54
C VAL A 268 2.75 17.12 -18.64
N PRO A 269 1.44 17.42 -18.50
CA PRO A 269 1.00 18.52 -17.65
C PRO A 269 1.49 18.34 -16.21
N ARG A 270 2.28 19.30 -15.74
CA ARG A 270 2.70 19.35 -14.33
C ARG A 270 1.59 19.99 -13.50
N HIS A 271 1.12 19.26 -12.49
CA HIS A 271 0.25 19.85 -11.49
C HIS A 271 1.11 20.56 -10.41
N PRO A 272 0.70 21.72 -9.87
CA PRO A 272 1.45 22.41 -8.82
C PRO A 272 1.71 21.55 -7.56
N GLN A 273 0.90 20.51 -7.36
CA GLN A 273 1.00 19.59 -6.24
C GLN A 273 1.75 18.29 -6.56
N SER A 274 2.30 18.14 -7.78
CA SER A 274 3.08 16.95 -8.14
C SER A 274 4.36 16.85 -7.31
N LYS A 275 4.63 15.66 -6.78
CA LYS A 275 5.84 15.29 -6.01
C LYS A 275 6.62 14.21 -6.76
N TYR A 276 7.95 14.26 -6.71
CA TYR A 276 8.85 13.40 -7.49
C TYR A 276 9.85 12.71 -6.59
N LEU A 277 9.75 11.39 -6.50
CA LEU A 277 10.65 10.54 -5.74
C LEU A 277 11.49 9.68 -6.69
N LEU A 278 12.81 9.71 -6.55
CA LEU A 278 13.67 8.68 -7.12
C LEU A 278 13.82 7.55 -6.09
N LEU A 279 13.38 6.35 -6.44
CA LEU A 279 13.45 5.18 -5.59
C LEU A 279 14.61 4.27 -6.02
N THR A 280 15.59 4.05 -5.15
CA THR A 280 16.82 3.31 -5.44
C THR A 280 16.88 2.00 -4.65
N ARG A 281 17.72 1.06 -5.10
CA ARG A 281 18.01 -0.15 -4.32
C ARG A 281 19.05 0.13 -3.24
N HIS A 282 20.07 0.89 -3.59
CA HIS A 282 21.18 1.17 -2.67
C HIS A 282 20.94 2.46 -1.89
N LEU A 283 21.52 2.53 -0.69
CA LEU A 283 21.55 3.75 0.12
C LEU A 283 22.18 4.91 -0.67
N ILE A 284 21.71 6.12 -0.42
CA ILE A 284 22.18 7.36 -1.08
C ILE A 284 23.64 7.63 -0.69
N SER A 285 23.97 7.38 0.59
CA SER A 285 25.33 7.36 1.13
C SER A 285 25.47 6.19 2.12
N HIS A 286 26.60 6.06 2.82
CA HIS A 286 26.80 4.97 3.79
C HIS A 286 25.72 4.85 4.87
N THR A 287 25.04 5.95 5.21
CA THR A 287 24.07 6.00 6.32
C THR A 287 22.77 6.72 5.96
N VAL A 288 22.57 7.09 4.69
CA VAL A 288 21.43 7.91 4.27
C VAL A 288 20.48 7.05 3.45
N GLU A 289 19.32 6.76 4.04
CA GLU A 289 18.25 5.95 3.46
C GLU A 289 17.35 6.78 2.53
N GLY A 290 17.15 8.05 2.84
CA GLY A 290 16.35 8.98 2.06
C GLY A 290 16.80 10.43 2.22
N ARG A 291 16.35 11.28 1.31
CA ARG A 291 16.53 12.73 1.38
C ARG A 291 15.45 13.42 0.57
N ALA A 292 14.78 14.41 1.15
CA ALA A 292 13.77 15.21 0.47
C ALA A 292 13.94 16.71 0.71
N GLN A 293 13.36 17.50 -0.20
CA GLN A 293 13.21 18.93 0.00
C GLN A 293 12.01 19.21 0.91
N GLN A 294 12.24 19.84 2.07
CA GLN A 294 11.17 20.27 2.98
C GLN A 294 10.17 21.20 2.28
N GLY A 295 8.90 20.82 2.26
CA GLY A 295 7.82 21.54 1.56
C GLY A 295 7.98 21.63 0.03
N GLY A 296 8.96 20.92 -0.53
CA GLY A 296 9.28 20.93 -1.95
C GLY A 296 8.51 19.88 -2.76
N ASP A 297 9.07 19.52 -3.91
CA ASP A 297 8.51 18.51 -4.81
C ASP A 297 9.48 17.40 -5.19
N ALA A 298 10.66 17.33 -4.56
CA ALA A 298 11.68 16.37 -4.94
C ALA A 298 12.27 15.65 -3.72
N GLY A 299 12.45 14.33 -3.85
CA GLY A 299 13.16 13.51 -2.89
C GLY A 299 13.72 12.23 -3.49
N LEU A 300 14.49 11.51 -2.69
CA LEU A 300 15.06 10.20 -2.98
C LEU A 300 14.79 9.28 -1.79
N ALA A 301 14.51 8.01 -2.06
CA ALA A 301 14.37 6.97 -1.05
C ALA A 301 15.07 5.68 -1.48
N SER A 302 15.53 4.90 -0.52
CA SER A 302 16.21 3.63 -0.75
C SER A 302 15.43 2.45 -0.19
N LEU A 303 15.28 1.39 -0.97
CA LEU A 303 14.68 0.12 -0.51
C LEU A 303 15.53 -0.63 0.52
N ARG A 304 16.75 -0.16 0.82
CA ARG A 304 17.55 -0.65 1.96
C ARG A 304 17.23 0.07 3.27
N GLY A 305 16.37 1.10 3.24
CA GLY A 305 15.88 1.75 4.43
C GLY A 305 14.74 1.00 5.11
N ASP A 306 14.17 1.64 6.12
CA ASP A 306 12.95 1.15 6.77
C ASP A 306 11.75 1.08 5.80
N ALA A 307 10.70 0.37 6.22
CA ALA A 307 9.49 0.24 5.41
C ALA A 307 8.67 1.55 5.30
N LEU A 308 9.05 2.59 6.04
CA LEU A 308 8.40 3.89 6.09
C LEU A 308 9.05 4.91 5.16
N VAL A 309 10.27 4.64 4.65
CA VAL A 309 11.12 5.61 3.97
C VAL A 309 10.42 6.34 2.83
N ILE A 310 9.60 5.66 2.02
CA ILE A 310 8.84 6.33 0.95
C ILE A 310 7.84 7.33 1.53
N ALA A 311 7.07 6.93 2.55
CA ALA A 311 6.13 7.79 3.24
C ALA A 311 6.84 8.93 3.99
N HIS A 312 8.00 8.67 4.58
CA HIS A 312 8.83 9.67 5.26
C HIS A 312 9.25 10.79 4.31
N GLU A 313 9.83 10.43 3.16
CA GLU A 313 10.33 11.40 2.19
C GLU A 313 9.21 12.19 1.50
N PHE A 314 8.08 11.53 1.18
CA PHE A 314 6.89 12.25 0.75
C PHE A 314 6.30 13.13 1.85
N GLY A 315 6.40 12.72 3.12
CA GLY A 315 6.02 13.53 4.27
C GLY A 315 6.76 14.87 4.28
N HIS A 316 8.08 14.86 4.15
CA HIS A 316 8.88 16.09 4.02
C HIS A 316 8.41 16.98 2.86
N MET A 317 8.17 16.41 1.68
CA MET A 317 7.66 17.15 0.52
C MET A 317 6.25 17.72 0.72
N LEU A 318 5.47 17.10 1.61
CA LEU A 318 4.15 17.55 2.05
C LEU A 318 4.23 18.46 3.29
N GLY A 319 5.41 18.85 3.76
CA GLY A 319 5.56 19.78 4.88
C GLY A 319 5.54 19.15 6.27
N ALA A 320 5.49 17.82 6.37
CA ALA A 320 5.75 17.12 7.63
C ALA A 320 7.22 17.32 8.07
N THR A 321 7.48 17.28 9.37
CA THR A 321 8.80 17.53 9.96
C THR A 321 9.14 16.47 11.02
N HIS A 322 10.43 16.35 11.34
CA HIS A 322 10.89 15.47 12.40
C HIS A 322 10.50 15.98 13.79
N GLU A 323 10.40 17.30 13.98
CA GLU A 323 10.10 17.90 15.28
C GLU A 323 8.69 17.53 15.79
N ASP A 324 7.78 17.27 14.87
CA ASP A 324 6.42 16.82 15.20
C ASP A 324 6.30 15.29 15.17
N SER A 325 7.41 14.53 15.10
CA SER A 325 7.36 13.07 15.26
C SER A 325 6.93 12.70 16.69
N GLU A 326 6.25 11.56 16.80
CA GLU A 326 5.84 10.98 18.07
C GLU A 326 6.35 9.55 18.22
N VAL A 327 6.66 9.19 19.46
CA VAL A 327 6.80 7.80 19.92
C VAL A 327 5.60 7.45 20.80
N ARG A 328 4.88 6.38 20.47
CA ARG A 328 3.65 5.93 21.12
C ARG A 328 3.81 4.53 21.69
N GLY A 329 3.00 4.15 22.67
CA GLY A 329 2.91 2.76 23.12
C GLY A 329 2.14 1.91 22.12
N CYS A 330 2.69 0.75 21.73
CA CYS A 330 2.04 -0.26 20.89
C CYS A 330 2.18 -1.63 21.55
N GLY A 331 1.38 -1.84 22.61
CA GLY A 331 1.49 -3.02 23.47
C GLY A 331 2.69 -2.92 24.42
N LEU A 332 3.61 -3.88 24.34
CA LEU A 332 4.84 -3.90 25.16
C LEU A 332 6.00 -3.10 24.55
N TRP A 333 5.81 -2.57 23.34
CA TRP A 333 6.82 -1.84 22.60
C TRP A 333 6.48 -0.35 22.49
N ALA A 334 7.49 0.45 22.18
CA ALA A 334 7.29 1.81 21.73
C ALA A 334 7.44 1.85 20.20
N CYS A 335 6.44 2.44 19.56
CA CYS A 335 6.35 2.60 18.12
C CYS A 335 6.57 4.04 17.72
N HIS A 336 7.31 4.26 16.65
CA HIS A 336 7.47 5.58 16.07
C HIS A 336 6.45 5.85 14.96
N THR A 337 6.09 7.11 14.84
CA THR A 337 5.33 7.64 13.69
C THR A 337 6.23 7.84 12.47
N THR A 338 5.64 7.98 11.29
CA THR A 338 6.35 8.01 9.99
C THR A 338 7.52 9.00 9.89
N MET A 339 7.48 10.13 10.61
CA MET A 339 8.52 11.18 10.53
C MET A 339 9.61 11.06 11.60
N ASP A 340 9.76 9.91 12.25
CA ASP A 340 10.88 9.74 13.18
C ASP A 340 12.24 9.81 12.47
N SER A 341 13.20 10.48 13.10
CA SER A 341 14.52 10.73 12.51
C SER A 341 15.54 9.61 12.79
N GLY A 342 15.13 8.51 13.43
CA GLY A 342 16.02 7.44 13.87
C GLY A 342 16.94 7.84 15.05
N SER A 343 16.76 9.05 15.60
CA SER A 343 17.54 9.56 16.74
C SER A 343 17.24 8.84 18.05
N PHE A 344 16.09 8.16 18.14
CA PHE A 344 15.76 7.26 19.24
C PHE A 344 16.37 5.89 18.96
N GLY A 345 17.59 5.66 19.45
CA GLY A 345 18.42 4.50 19.13
C GLY A 345 17.70 3.14 19.14
N SER A 346 18.32 2.16 18.45
CA SER A 346 17.87 0.82 17.98
C SER A 346 16.92 -0.08 18.82
N PHE A 347 16.44 0.36 19.98
CA PHE A 347 15.43 -0.31 20.81
C PHE A 347 13.99 -0.16 20.29
N PHE A 348 13.71 0.81 19.41
CA PHE A 348 12.38 1.12 18.89
C PHE A 348 12.23 0.72 17.42
N ARG A 349 12.08 -0.57 17.14
CA ARG A 349 11.98 -1.10 15.76
C ARG A 349 10.56 -1.25 15.23
N ALA A 350 9.59 -0.74 15.99
CA ALA A 350 8.18 -0.86 15.67
C ALA A 350 7.61 0.48 15.16
N ALA A 351 6.62 0.44 14.28
CA ALA A 351 6.03 1.60 13.64
C ALA A 351 4.52 1.65 13.85
N THR A 352 3.95 2.86 13.87
CA THR A 352 2.49 3.04 13.91
C THR A 352 1.85 3.09 12.52
N PHE A 353 2.66 3.15 11.46
CA PHE A 353 2.22 3.27 10.06
C PHE A 353 1.25 4.45 9.83
N ASP A 354 1.52 5.56 10.52
CA ASP A 354 0.77 6.80 10.37
C ASP A 354 1.62 8.03 10.68
N TYR A 355 1.17 9.19 10.20
CA TYR A 355 1.71 10.47 10.65
C TYR A 355 1.16 10.85 12.04
N SER A 356 1.97 11.56 12.83
CA SER A 356 1.52 12.18 14.08
C SER A 356 0.41 13.23 13.85
N PRO A 357 -0.41 13.60 14.86
CA PRO A 357 -1.39 14.68 14.72
C PRO A 357 -0.75 16.01 14.28
N GLY A 358 0.44 16.34 14.81
CA GLY A 358 1.20 17.52 14.40
C GLY A 358 1.56 17.47 12.92
N ASN A 359 2.12 16.35 12.45
CA ASN A 359 2.44 16.17 11.04
C ASN A 359 1.22 16.11 10.12
N LYS A 360 0.12 15.49 10.57
CA LYS A 360 -1.17 15.53 9.85
C LYS A 360 -1.68 16.96 9.69
N ALA A 361 -1.49 17.82 10.69
CA ALA A 361 -1.84 19.24 10.61
C ALA A 361 -0.91 20.01 9.66
N ASN A 362 0.41 19.79 9.74
CA ASN A 362 1.39 20.41 8.84
C ASN A 362 1.15 20.06 7.39
N ILE A 363 0.87 18.78 7.10
CA ILE A 363 0.54 18.31 5.75
C ILE A 363 -0.69 19.03 5.22
N ARG A 364 -1.76 19.13 6.00
CA ARG A 364 -2.98 19.83 5.55
C ARG A 364 -2.73 21.32 5.33
N ALA A 365 -1.93 21.96 6.18
CA ALA A 365 -1.63 23.38 6.09
C ALA A 365 -0.72 23.74 4.91
N SER A 366 0.06 22.79 4.39
CA SER A 366 0.95 22.99 3.23
C SER A 366 0.23 22.87 1.88
N LEU A 367 -0.98 22.29 1.88
CA LEU A 367 -1.78 22.13 0.68
C LEU A 367 -2.55 23.43 0.38
N PRO A 368 -2.47 23.98 -0.84
CA PRO A 368 -3.14 25.22 -1.24
C PRO A 368 -4.66 25.13 -1.31
#